data_AF-A0A2H0UEK8-F1
#
_entry.id   AF-A0A2H0UEK8-F1
#
_cell.length_a   1.000
_cell.length_b   1.000
_cell.length_c   1.000
_cell.angle_alpha   90.00
_cell.angle_beta   90.00
_cell.angle_gamma   90.00
#
_symmetry.space_group_name_H-M   'P 1'
#
loop_
_entity.id
_entity.type
_entity.pdbx_description
1 polymer ?
#
loop_
_entity_poly.entity_id
_entity_poly.type
_entity_poly.pdbx_seq_one_letter_code
_entity_poly.pdbx_strand_id
1 'polypeptide(L)'
;MFGLPQTIIIAILAVVLIGGGVYVVKHKSTPTEQVNTDTDASDTDPETPFSGSGSFRDLLNLGHTAVCDVTYSDENSVVTGTSYIAQNRVRGDFTIETKDNTFESHFIHQDEMLYSWTLTPGGITALKMSTATEGETGDTNASQGVDLNQHIEYDCRPWTVDESEFTPPAAIEFKTQAELMQGMMMGTNGNTENQCGACAQISDTGARTQCLTALRCN
;
A
#
# COMPACT_ATOMS: atom_id res chain seq x y z
N MET A 1 -7.34 42.51 -14.74
CA MET A 1 -5.90 42.52 -15.06
C MET A 1 -5.44 41.06 -14.97
N PHE A 2 -5.01 40.34 -16.00
CA PHE A 2 -4.62 40.66 -17.37
C PHE A 2 -5.13 39.53 -18.29
N GLY A 3 -5.83 39.87 -19.38
CA GLY A 3 -6.18 38.93 -20.44
C GLY A 3 -5.03 38.84 -21.44
N LEU A 4 -4.59 37.63 -21.76
CA LEU A 4 -3.59 37.39 -22.80
C LEU A 4 -4.21 37.66 -24.19
N PRO A 5 -3.51 38.35 -25.11
CA PRO A 5 -4.08 38.74 -26.39
C PRO A 5 -4.29 37.50 -27.28
N GLN A 6 -5.51 37.38 -27.82
CA GLN A 6 -6.00 36.27 -28.66
C GLN A 6 -5.15 35.99 -29.93
N THR A 7 -4.22 36.89 -30.27
CA THR A 7 -3.28 36.74 -31.39
C THR A 7 -2.09 35.82 -31.09
N ILE A 8 -1.71 35.63 -29.81
CA ILE A 8 -0.56 34.77 -29.43
C ILE A 8 -0.93 33.28 -29.49
N ILE A 9 -2.18 32.92 -29.18
CA ILE A 9 -2.66 31.53 -29.19
C ILE A 9 -2.72 30.97 -30.63
N ILE A 10 -3.10 31.80 -31.60
CA ILE A 10 -3.20 31.40 -33.02
C ILE A 10 -1.80 31.22 -33.64
N ALA A 11 -0.81 32.01 -33.22
CA ALA A 11 0.56 31.90 -33.71
C ALA A 11 1.26 30.62 -33.23
N ILE A 12 0.98 30.14 -32.01
CA ILE A 12 1.60 28.92 -31.47
C ILE A 12 1.00 27.66 -32.10
N LEU A 13 -0.33 27.65 -32.36
CA LEU A 13 -0.99 26.54 -33.05
C LEU A 13 -0.56 26.39 -34.53
N ALA A 14 -0.23 27.49 -35.21
CA ALA A 14 0.26 27.45 -36.59
C ALA A 14 1.69 26.89 -36.70
N VAL A 15 2.53 27.06 -35.67
CA VAL A 15 3.93 26.56 -35.66
C VAL A 15 3.99 25.07 -35.31
N VAL A 16 3.09 24.57 -34.46
CA VAL A 16 3.02 23.13 -34.13
C VAL A 16 2.47 22.29 -35.29
N LEU A 17 1.65 22.86 -36.17
CA LEU A 17 1.06 22.14 -37.31
C LEU A 17 1.97 22.02 -38.55
N ILE A 18 3.12 22.70 -38.59
CA ILE A 18 4.02 22.71 -39.78
C ILE A 18 5.36 21.98 -39.51
N GLY A 19 5.70 21.67 -38.25
CA GLY A 19 7.05 21.26 -37.86
C GLY A 19 7.32 19.80 -37.51
N GLY A 20 6.42 18.84 -37.78
CA GLY A 20 6.50 17.50 -37.18
C GLY A 20 6.33 16.30 -38.12
N GLY A 21 6.54 16.45 -39.44
CA GLY A 21 6.35 15.34 -40.37
C GLY A 21 7.41 15.26 -41.45
N VAL A 22 8.56 14.61 -41.18
CA VAL A 22 9.34 13.76 -42.12
C VAL A 22 10.31 12.86 -41.33
N TYR A 23 9.87 11.64 -40.98
CA TYR A 23 10.65 10.38 -40.93
C TYR A 23 9.64 9.30 -40.49
N VAL A 24 9.11 8.40 -41.31
CA VAL A 24 9.77 7.27 -41.97
C VAL A 24 8.86 6.79 -43.12
N VAL A 25 9.48 6.47 -44.25
CA VAL A 25 8.84 5.97 -45.47
C VAL A 25 9.02 4.45 -45.57
N LYS A 26 7.88 3.77 -45.82
CA LYS A 26 7.66 2.49 -46.54
C LYS A 26 8.23 1.17 -46.00
N HIS A 27 7.32 0.26 -45.66
CA HIS A 27 7.14 -0.99 -46.43
C HIS A 27 5.64 -1.22 -46.71
N LYS A 28 5.34 -1.93 -47.80
CA LYS A 28 4.10 -1.87 -48.60
C LYS A 28 3.05 -2.96 -48.29
N SER A 29 1.79 -2.60 -48.60
CA SER A 29 0.67 -3.39 -49.17
C SER A 29 -0.33 -4.12 -48.25
N THR A 30 -1.58 -3.65 -48.33
CA THR A 30 -2.89 -4.16 -47.83
C THR A 30 -3.24 -5.57 -48.35
N PRO A 31 -4.13 -6.35 -47.68
CA PRO A 31 -5.58 -6.12 -47.68
C PRO A 31 -6.31 -6.30 -46.32
N THR A 32 -7.46 -5.65 -46.21
CA THR A 32 -8.49 -5.66 -45.17
C THR A 32 -8.81 -7.02 -44.55
N GLU A 33 -8.78 -7.10 -43.22
CA GLU A 33 -9.55 -8.06 -42.42
C GLU A 33 -10.03 -7.35 -41.14
N GLN A 34 -11.32 -7.47 -40.82
CA GLN A 34 -11.89 -6.96 -39.59
C GLN A 34 -11.38 -7.82 -38.44
N VAL A 35 -10.67 -7.23 -37.49
CA VAL A 35 -10.30 -7.91 -36.24
C VAL A 35 -10.76 -7.05 -35.08
N ASN A 36 -11.56 -7.70 -34.23
CA ASN A 36 -12.10 -7.18 -33.00
C ASN A 36 -10.98 -6.60 -32.13
N THR A 37 -11.27 -5.47 -31.49
CA THR A 37 -10.48 -4.96 -30.37
C THR A 37 -10.77 -5.86 -29.15
N ASP A 38 -10.18 -7.05 -29.14
CA ASP A 38 -9.90 -7.73 -27.89
C ASP A 38 -8.54 -7.21 -27.40
N THR A 39 -8.58 -6.62 -26.21
CA THR A 39 -7.40 -6.24 -25.43
C THR A 39 -6.58 -7.51 -25.20
N ASP A 40 -5.53 -7.66 -25.99
CA ASP A 40 -4.57 -8.75 -25.85
C ASP A 40 -3.87 -8.58 -24.50
N ALA A 41 -4.07 -9.56 -23.61
CA ALA A 41 -3.30 -9.72 -22.40
C ALA A 41 -1.84 -9.93 -22.84
N SER A 42 -1.00 -8.93 -22.57
CA SER A 42 0.38 -8.92 -23.01
C SER A 42 1.13 -10.11 -22.41
N ASP A 43 1.46 -11.06 -23.28
CA ASP A 43 2.38 -12.18 -23.08
C ASP A 43 3.78 -11.61 -22.82
N THR A 44 4.01 -11.16 -21.58
CA THR A 44 5.26 -10.54 -21.15
C THR A 44 6.20 -11.65 -20.70
N ASP A 45 7.28 -11.86 -21.46
CA ASP A 45 8.34 -12.81 -21.14
C ASP A 45 8.92 -12.50 -19.74
N PRO A 46 8.90 -13.45 -18.78
CA PRO A 46 9.30 -13.24 -17.38
C PRO A 46 10.75 -12.79 -17.18
N GLU A 47 11.57 -12.73 -18.23
CA GLU A 47 12.98 -12.32 -18.18
C GLU A 47 13.26 -10.89 -18.67
N THR A 48 12.24 -10.11 -19.03
CA THR A 48 12.43 -8.73 -19.51
C THR A 48 11.94 -7.68 -18.51
N PRO A 49 12.63 -6.53 -18.38
CA PRO A 49 12.12 -5.40 -17.59
C PRO A 49 10.75 -4.95 -18.12
N PHE A 50 9.85 -4.61 -17.21
CA PHE A 50 8.50 -4.17 -17.54
C PHE A 50 8.04 -3.09 -16.59
N SER A 51 7.18 -2.19 -17.07
CA SER A 51 6.66 -1.06 -16.29
C SER A 51 5.19 -0.85 -16.59
N GLY A 52 4.44 -0.27 -15.66
CA GLY A 52 3.04 0.03 -15.87
C GLY A 52 2.39 0.68 -14.66
N SER A 53 1.06 0.76 -14.71
CA SER A 53 0.23 1.23 -13.61
C SER A 53 -0.99 0.34 -13.44
N GLY A 54 -1.48 0.25 -12.21
CA GLY A 54 -2.54 -0.69 -11.85
C GLY A 54 -2.67 -0.82 -10.34
N SER A 55 -3.44 -1.80 -9.85
CA SER A 55 -3.44 -2.09 -8.42
C SER A 55 -2.23 -2.94 -8.03
N PHE A 56 -1.78 -2.84 -6.77
CA PHE A 56 -0.73 -3.74 -6.25
C PHE A 56 -1.14 -5.21 -6.40
N ARG A 57 -2.44 -5.53 -6.23
CA ARG A 57 -3.01 -6.86 -6.46
C ARG A 57 -2.85 -7.33 -7.91
N ASP A 58 -3.07 -6.45 -8.89
CA ASP A 58 -2.90 -6.80 -10.31
C ASP A 58 -1.44 -7.10 -10.63
N LEU A 59 -0.51 -6.31 -10.08
CA LEU A 59 0.93 -6.54 -10.21
C LEU A 59 1.33 -7.93 -9.68
N LEU A 60 0.85 -8.32 -8.49
CA LEU A 60 1.11 -9.65 -7.93
C LEU A 60 0.51 -10.78 -8.80
N ASN A 61 -0.66 -10.56 -9.38
CA ASN A 61 -1.34 -11.54 -10.23
C ASN A 61 -0.64 -11.78 -11.57
N LEU A 62 0.32 -10.94 -11.98
CA LEU A 62 1.18 -11.22 -13.14
C LEU A 62 2.07 -12.46 -12.90
N GLY A 63 2.35 -12.81 -11.65
CA GLY A 63 3.13 -14.01 -11.31
C GLY A 63 4.61 -13.95 -11.69
N HIS A 64 5.12 -12.75 -12.02
CA HIS A 64 6.53 -12.56 -12.38
C HIS A 64 7.44 -12.63 -11.15
N THR A 65 8.66 -13.14 -11.34
CA THR A 65 9.72 -13.02 -10.35
C THR A 65 10.53 -11.76 -10.65
N ALA A 66 10.28 -10.68 -9.91
CA ALA A 66 10.83 -9.37 -10.20
C ALA A 66 11.12 -8.56 -8.93
N VAL A 67 12.00 -7.57 -9.07
CA VAL A 67 12.08 -6.44 -8.14
C VAL A 67 11.44 -5.24 -8.81
N CYS A 68 10.48 -4.62 -8.14
CA CYS A 68 9.72 -3.49 -8.66
C CYS A 68 9.94 -2.27 -7.78
N ASP A 69 10.36 -1.17 -8.39
CA ASP A 69 10.28 0.14 -7.76
C ASP A 69 8.84 0.64 -7.90
N VAL A 70 8.21 0.95 -6.77
CA VAL A 70 6.79 1.26 -6.67
C VAL A 70 6.62 2.69 -6.19
N THR A 71 5.73 3.43 -6.85
CA THR A 71 5.38 4.79 -6.44
C THR A 71 3.86 4.98 -6.44
N TYR A 72 3.39 5.74 -5.47
CA TYR A 72 2.01 6.19 -5.36
C TYR A 72 2.01 7.57 -4.72
N SER A 73 1.12 8.45 -5.18
CA SER A 73 0.94 9.75 -4.57
C SER A 73 -0.51 10.20 -4.66
N ASP A 74 -1.01 10.79 -3.58
CA ASP A 74 -2.29 11.49 -3.54
C ASP A 74 -2.14 12.90 -2.97
N GLU A 75 -3.26 13.55 -2.63
CA GLU A 75 -3.24 14.93 -2.10
C GLU A 75 -2.57 15.05 -0.70
N ASN A 76 -2.40 13.93 0.00
CA ASN A 76 -2.02 13.89 1.41
C ASN A 76 -0.68 13.19 1.67
N SER A 77 -0.27 12.31 0.74
CA SER A 77 0.86 11.43 0.93
C SER A 77 1.57 11.07 -0.38
N VAL A 78 2.87 10.81 -0.26
CA VAL A 78 3.70 10.22 -1.30
C VAL A 78 4.29 8.94 -0.71
N VAL A 79 4.11 7.83 -1.43
CA VAL A 79 4.64 6.51 -1.08
C VAL A 79 5.63 6.12 -2.16
N THR A 80 6.85 5.79 -1.74
CA THR A 80 7.88 5.26 -2.63
C THR A 80 8.49 4.03 -1.98
N GLY A 81 8.92 3.06 -2.76
CA GLY A 81 9.52 1.87 -2.19
C GLY A 81 9.91 0.84 -3.22
N THR A 82 10.36 -0.31 -2.71
CA THR A 82 10.76 -1.44 -3.52
C THR A 82 9.97 -2.67 -3.07
N SER A 83 9.47 -3.43 -4.04
CA SER A 83 8.80 -4.71 -3.81
C SER A 83 9.59 -5.84 -4.46
N TYR A 84 9.85 -6.89 -3.70
CA TYR A 84 10.55 -8.10 -4.13
C TYR A 84 9.51 -9.20 -4.28
N ILE A 85 9.35 -9.73 -5.49
CA ILE A 85 8.29 -10.67 -5.83
C ILE A 85 8.93 -11.97 -6.30
N ALA A 86 8.54 -13.09 -5.69
CA ALA A 86 8.99 -14.42 -6.08
C ALA A 86 7.89 -15.46 -5.80
N GLN A 87 7.28 -15.99 -6.86
CA GLN A 87 6.18 -16.97 -6.77
C GLN A 87 5.05 -16.44 -5.86
N ASN A 88 4.77 -17.11 -4.73
CA ASN A 88 3.74 -16.70 -3.76
C ASN A 88 4.28 -15.81 -2.63
N ARG A 89 5.52 -15.33 -2.76
CA ARG A 89 6.18 -14.51 -1.75
C ARG A 89 6.33 -13.09 -2.25
N VAL A 90 6.08 -12.15 -1.35
CA VAL A 90 6.31 -10.73 -1.59
C VAL A 90 6.91 -10.09 -0.36
N ARG A 91 7.95 -9.28 -0.56
CA ARG A 91 8.44 -8.31 0.41
C ARG A 91 8.17 -6.92 -0.14
N GLY A 92 7.77 -5.99 0.70
CA GLY A 92 7.72 -4.59 0.37
C GLY A 92 8.43 -3.74 1.42
N ASP A 93 9.25 -2.80 0.99
CA ASP A 93 9.89 -1.78 1.82
C ASP A 93 9.51 -0.41 1.28
N PHE A 94 8.77 0.38 2.06
CA PHE A 94 8.21 1.66 1.63
C PHE A 94 8.54 2.80 2.58
N THR A 95 8.80 3.95 2.01
CA THR A 95 8.80 5.24 2.69
C THR A 95 7.50 5.95 2.39
N ILE A 96 6.81 6.37 3.44
CA ILE A 96 5.55 7.12 3.37
C ILE A 96 5.82 8.52 3.89
N GLU A 97 5.70 9.49 3.00
CA GLU A 97 5.82 10.91 3.30
C GLU A 97 4.42 11.52 3.33
N THR A 98 4.09 12.20 4.42
CA THR A 98 2.89 13.02 4.56
C THR A 98 3.30 14.47 4.80
N LYS A 99 2.33 15.41 4.86
CA LYS A 99 2.63 16.81 5.18
C LYS A 99 3.37 17.00 6.51
N ASP A 100 3.08 16.15 7.49
CA ASP A 100 3.52 16.34 8.87
C ASP A 100 4.61 15.35 9.30
N ASN A 101 4.69 14.18 8.67
CA ASN A 101 5.56 13.09 9.11
C ASN A 101 6.07 12.25 7.93
N THR A 102 7.24 11.65 8.15
CA THR A 102 7.78 10.57 7.32
C THR A 102 7.92 9.32 8.20
N PHE A 103 7.52 8.17 7.68
CA PHE A 103 7.68 6.89 8.33
C PHE A 103 7.95 5.79 7.32
N GLU A 104 8.57 4.71 7.77
CA GLU A 104 8.87 3.55 6.93
C GLU A 104 7.89 2.44 7.26
N SER A 105 7.41 1.74 6.24
CA SER A 105 6.49 0.62 6.36
C SER A 105 7.02 -0.54 5.54
N HIS A 106 7.02 -1.71 6.15
CA HIS A 106 7.57 -2.91 5.56
C HIS A 106 6.61 -4.06 5.76
N PHE A 107 6.62 -4.99 4.82
CA PHE A 107 5.91 -6.25 4.98
C PHE A 107 6.60 -7.40 4.26
N ILE A 108 6.34 -8.60 4.74
CA ILE A 108 6.68 -9.87 4.08
C ILE A 108 5.43 -10.74 4.13
N HIS A 109 4.97 -11.16 2.97
CA HIS A 109 4.05 -12.28 2.82
C HIS A 109 4.84 -13.48 2.30
N GLN A 110 4.84 -14.56 3.07
CA GLN A 110 5.35 -15.84 2.59
C GLN A 110 4.48 -16.97 3.14
N ASP A 111 4.25 -17.97 2.29
CA ASP A 111 3.37 -19.10 2.60
C ASP A 111 1.97 -18.60 3.03
N GLU A 112 1.57 -18.88 4.27
CA GLU A 112 0.29 -18.46 4.86
C GLU A 112 0.50 -17.43 5.99
N MET A 113 1.62 -16.70 5.97
CA MET A 113 1.99 -15.75 7.01
C MET A 113 2.28 -14.36 6.44
N LEU A 114 1.67 -13.35 7.05
CA LEU A 114 1.96 -11.94 6.85
C LEU A 114 2.73 -11.41 8.06
N TYR A 115 3.87 -10.79 7.80
CA TYR A 115 4.64 -10.00 8.75
C TYR A 115 4.60 -8.56 8.28
N SER A 116 4.25 -7.61 9.15
CA SER A 116 4.33 -6.19 8.84
C SER A 116 4.98 -5.45 9.98
N TRP A 117 5.74 -4.40 9.66
CA TRP A 117 6.29 -3.51 10.67
C TRP A 117 6.43 -2.09 10.14
N THR A 118 6.19 -1.12 11.02
CA THR A 118 6.28 0.30 10.71
C THR A 118 7.23 0.97 11.67
N LEU A 119 8.18 1.74 11.14
CA LEU A 119 9.12 2.57 11.88
C LEU A 119 8.58 3.99 11.91
N THR A 120 8.30 4.49 13.10
CA THR A 120 7.87 5.87 13.33
C THR A 120 8.82 6.54 14.32
N PRO A 121 8.78 7.88 14.46
CA PRO A 121 9.53 8.57 15.53
C PRO A 121 9.17 8.06 16.94
N GLY A 122 7.99 7.46 17.13
CA GLY A 122 7.54 6.88 18.39
C GLY A 122 8.01 5.44 18.64
N GLY A 123 8.74 4.83 17.70
CA GLY A 123 9.25 3.46 17.78
C GLY A 123 8.71 2.55 16.69
N ILE A 124 8.95 1.25 16.87
CA ILE A 124 8.57 0.19 15.93
C ILE A 124 7.27 -0.46 16.38
N THR A 125 6.30 -0.55 15.47
CA THR A 125 5.11 -1.39 15.64
C THR A 125 5.20 -2.54 14.66
N ALA A 126 5.09 -3.78 15.15
CA ALA A 126 5.26 -4.97 14.32
C ALA A 126 4.19 -6.04 14.62
N LEU A 127 3.57 -6.56 13.56
CA LEU A 127 2.48 -7.52 13.60
C LEU A 127 2.82 -8.75 12.77
N LYS A 128 2.44 -9.93 13.26
CA LYS A 128 2.40 -11.17 12.47
C LYS A 128 1.01 -11.79 12.52
N MET A 129 0.54 -12.31 11.39
CA MET A 129 -0.77 -12.96 11.30
C MET A 129 -0.77 -14.04 10.22
N SER A 130 -1.69 -15.01 10.36
CA SER A 130 -1.90 -16.04 9.34
C SER A 130 -2.94 -15.59 8.33
N THR A 131 -2.63 -15.71 7.04
CA THR A 131 -3.54 -15.37 5.94
C THR A 131 -4.59 -16.45 5.67
N ALA A 132 -4.39 -17.68 6.18
CA ALA A 132 -5.35 -18.78 6.07
C ALA A 132 -6.60 -18.60 6.95
N THR A 133 -6.56 -17.71 7.94
CA THR A 133 -7.67 -17.49 8.89
C THR A 133 -8.63 -16.38 8.42
N GLU A 134 -8.33 -15.70 7.31
CA GLU A 134 -9.11 -14.57 6.78
C GLU A 134 -10.17 -14.95 5.75
N GLY A 135 -10.74 -16.15 5.86
CA GLY A 135 -12.02 -16.45 5.23
C GLY A 135 -13.16 -16.06 6.15
N GLU A 136 -13.55 -14.77 6.23
CA GLU A 136 -14.92 -14.30 6.59
C GLU A 136 -15.09 -12.79 6.88
N THR A 137 -14.06 -11.94 6.76
CA THR A 137 -14.26 -10.48 6.81
C THR A 137 -13.57 -9.79 5.64
N GLY A 138 -14.30 -9.65 4.52
CA GLY A 138 -14.01 -8.59 3.56
C GLY A 138 -14.02 -7.24 4.28
N ASP A 139 -13.05 -6.38 3.95
CA ASP A 139 -12.64 -5.18 4.69
C ASP A 139 -11.76 -5.44 5.92
N THR A 140 -10.57 -6.01 5.70
CA THR A 140 -9.41 -5.72 6.54
C THR A 140 -8.86 -4.32 6.21
N ASN A 141 -9.66 -3.29 6.49
CA ASN A 141 -9.18 -1.95 6.79
C ASN A 141 -8.47 -1.93 8.16
N ALA A 142 -7.58 -2.91 8.38
CA ALA A 142 -6.60 -2.86 9.44
C ALA A 142 -5.64 -1.74 9.03
N SER A 143 -5.74 -0.62 9.74
CA SER A 143 -5.11 0.68 9.44
C SER A 143 -3.58 0.69 9.57
N GLN A 144 -2.93 -0.46 9.31
CA GLN A 144 -1.50 -0.72 9.47
C GLN A 144 -0.92 -1.62 8.35
N GLY A 145 -1.62 -1.75 7.21
CA GLY A 145 -1.19 -2.57 6.08
C GLY A 145 -1.35 -1.86 4.74
N VAL A 146 -0.53 -2.24 3.77
CA VAL A 146 -0.59 -1.76 2.38
C VAL A 146 -1.95 -2.13 1.78
N ASP A 147 -2.68 -1.15 1.26
CA ASP A 147 -3.92 -1.39 0.52
C ASP A 147 -3.58 -2.02 -0.83
N LEU A 148 -3.94 -3.30 -1.00
CA LEU A 148 -3.66 -4.05 -2.22
C LEU A 148 -4.45 -3.54 -3.45
N ASN A 149 -5.54 -2.81 -3.23
CA ASN A 149 -6.33 -2.22 -4.30
C ASN A 149 -5.87 -0.80 -4.66
N GLN A 150 -4.88 -0.27 -3.93
CA GLN A 150 -4.30 1.03 -4.21
C GLN A 150 -3.72 1.05 -5.63
N HIS A 151 -4.07 2.09 -6.39
CA HIS A 151 -3.47 2.32 -7.71
C HIS A 151 -2.05 2.84 -7.54
N ILE A 152 -1.09 2.17 -8.19
CA ILE A 152 0.35 2.42 -8.12
C ILE A 152 0.93 2.50 -9.53
N GLU A 153 2.08 3.17 -9.63
CA GLU A 153 3.01 3.08 -10.76
C GLU A 153 4.16 2.15 -10.37
N TYR A 154 4.61 1.30 -11.29
CA TYR A 154 5.69 0.35 -11.04
C TYR A 154 6.68 0.26 -12.21
N ASP A 155 7.95 0.09 -11.88
CA ASP A 155 9.04 -0.23 -12.80
C ASP A 155 9.78 -1.47 -12.27
N CYS A 156 9.67 -2.57 -13.01
CA CYS A 156 10.10 -3.89 -12.60
C CYS A 156 11.26 -4.42 -13.44
N ARG A 157 12.20 -5.06 -12.76
CA ARG A 157 13.34 -5.76 -13.37
C ARG A 157 13.35 -7.23 -12.96
N PRO A 158 13.76 -8.14 -13.87
CA PRO A 158 13.99 -9.53 -13.49
C PRO A 158 15.07 -9.59 -12.41
N TRP A 159 14.97 -10.56 -11.52
CA TRP A 159 15.94 -10.74 -10.45
C TRP A 159 16.18 -12.20 -10.12
N THR A 160 17.36 -12.48 -9.58
CA THR A 160 17.63 -13.77 -8.94
C THR A 160 17.19 -13.66 -7.49
N VAL A 161 16.31 -14.58 -7.09
CA VAL A 161 15.73 -14.59 -5.74
C VAL A 161 16.81 -14.69 -4.68
N ASP A 162 16.82 -13.72 -3.77
CA ASP A 162 17.57 -13.78 -2.52
C ASP A 162 16.61 -14.15 -1.37
N GLU A 163 16.84 -15.32 -0.77
CA GLU A 163 16.03 -15.86 0.32
C GLU A 163 16.08 -14.98 1.58
N SER A 164 17.12 -14.18 1.76
CA SER A 164 17.24 -13.28 2.91
C SER A 164 16.22 -12.12 2.87
N GLU A 165 15.75 -11.73 1.67
CA GLU A 165 14.71 -10.71 1.53
C GLU A 165 13.38 -11.18 2.13
N PHE A 166 13.08 -12.47 2.08
CA PHE A 166 11.83 -13.03 2.62
C PHE A 166 11.95 -13.46 4.09
N THR A 167 13.09 -13.24 4.73
CA THR A 167 13.29 -13.58 6.15
C THR A 167 12.94 -12.38 7.04
N PRO A 168 11.94 -12.49 7.94
CA PRO A 168 11.63 -11.41 8.88
C PRO A 168 12.83 -11.04 9.75
N PRO A 169 13.08 -9.73 10.02
CA PRO A 169 14.23 -9.31 10.82
C PRO A 169 14.16 -9.86 12.26
N ALA A 170 15.19 -10.60 12.69
CA ALA A 170 15.26 -11.19 14.02
C ALA A 170 15.32 -10.16 15.18
N ALA A 171 15.67 -8.91 14.87
CA ALA A 171 15.70 -7.82 15.85
C ALA A 171 14.31 -7.23 16.15
N ILE A 172 13.28 -7.57 15.37
CA ILE A 172 11.92 -7.04 15.53
C ILE A 172 11.06 -8.07 16.27
N GLU A 173 10.43 -7.63 17.35
CA GLU A 173 9.47 -8.43 18.11
C GLU A 173 8.09 -8.32 17.46
N PHE A 174 7.71 -9.34 16.70
CA PHE A 174 6.39 -9.42 16.07
C PHE A 174 5.32 -9.95 17.03
N LYS A 175 4.32 -9.12 17.31
CA LYS A 175 3.15 -9.49 18.10
C LYS A 175 2.06 -10.07 17.20
N THR A 176 1.28 -11.00 17.70
CA THR A 176 0.05 -11.46 17.04
C THR A 176 -1.09 -10.48 17.31
N GLN A 177 -2.14 -10.53 16.49
CA GLN A 177 -3.35 -9.75 16.73
C GLN A 177 -3.98 -10.04 18.11
N ALA A 178 -3.94 -11.30 18.54
CA ALA A 178 -4.42 -11.72 19.85
C ALA A 178 -3.61 -11.08 20.99
N GLU A 179 -2.28 -11.04 20.88
CA GLU A 179 -1.39 -10.38 21.86
C GLU A 179 -1.59 -8.86 21.88
N LEU A 180 -1.82 -8.24 20.72
CA LEU A 180 -2.12 -6.81 20.64
C LEU A 180 -3.47 -6.49 21.30
N MET A 181 -4.50 -7.29 21.02
CA MET A 181 -5.82 -7.14 21.63
C MET A 181 -5.78 -7.40 23.14
N GLN A 182 -5.06 -8.42 23.57
CA GLN A 182 -4.83 -8.72 24.98
C GLN A 182 -4.06 -7.58 25.65
N GLY A 183 -3.08 -6.97 24.98
CA GLY A 183 -2.36 -5.80 25.45
C GLY A 183 -3.26 -4.58 25.63
N MET A 184 -4.24 -4.37 24.74
CA MET A 184 -5.25 -3.32 24.92
C MET A 184 -6.22 -3.62 26.07
N MET A 185 -6.63 -4.89 26.23
CA MET A 185 -7.50 -5.34 27.34
C MET A 185 -6.77 -5.40 28.71
N MET A 186 -5.44 -5.55 28.70
CA MET A 186 -4.61 -5.45 29.91
C MET A 186 -4.13 -4.02 30.18
N GLY A 187 -3.97 -3.19 29.16
CA GLY A 187 -3.75 -1.74 29.28
C GLY A 187 -4.95 -1.02 29.87
N THR A 188 -6.16 -1.56 29.69
CA THR A 188 -7.36 -1.20 30.44
C THR A 188 -7.53 -1.97 31.76
N ASN A 189 -6.62 -2.86 32.15
CA ASN A 189 -6.56 -3.46 33.50
C ASN A 189 -5.37 -2.96 34.34
N GLY A 190 -4.47 -2.14 33.78
CA GLY A 190 -3.47 -1.38 34.53
C GLY A 190 -4.05 -0.25 35.38
N ASN A 191 -5.39 -0.15 35.48
CA ASN A 191 -6.07 0.81 36.34
C ASN A 191 -7.56 0.49 36.52
N THR A 192 -7.92 -0.70 36.99
CA THR A 192 -9.25 -0.84 37.61
C THR A 192 -9.41 0.25 38.69
N GLU A 193 -8.33 0.59 39.40
CA GLU A 193 -8.30 1.68 40.40
C GLU A 193 -8.50 3.09 39.81
N ASN A 194 -7.79 3.52 38.74
CA ASN A 194 -8.06 4.83 38.12
C ASN A 194 -9.33 4.88 37.26
N GLN A 195 -9.85 3.76 36.74
CA GLN A 195 -11.14 3.75 36.03
C GLN A 195 -12.32 3.89 36.99
N CYS A 196 -12.25 3.25 38.16
CA CYS A 196 -13.19 3.53 39.26
C CYS A 196 -13.03 4.98 39.76
N GLY A 197 -11.78 5.49 39.83
CA GLY A 197 -11.48 6.88 40.14
C GLY A 197 -12.10 7.89 39.17
N ALA A 198 -12.11 7.59 37.86
CA ALA A 198 -12.77 8.39 36.84
C ALA A 198 -14.29 8.40 37.01
N CYS A 199 -14.92 7.26 37.35
CA CYS A 199 -16.34 7.23 37.70
C CYS A 199 -16.65 8.11 38.92
N ALA A 200 -15.76 8.17 39.92
CA ALA A 200 -15.94 8.99 41.12
C ALA A 200 -15.95 10.51 40.83
N GLN A 201 -15.39 10.95 39.70
CA GLN A 201 -15.40 12.36 39.28
C GLN A 201 -16.71 12.79 38.59
N ILE A 202 -17.58 11.84 38.22
CA ILE A 202 -18.89 12.16 37.63
C ILE A 202 -19.75 12.79 38.72
N SER A 203 -20.22 14.03 38.52
CA SER A 203 -21.02 14.78 39.49
C SER A 203 -22.45 14.24 39.61
N ASP A 204 -23.00 13.68 38.54
CA ASP A 204 -24.31 13.02 38.56
C ASP A 204 -24.24 11.65 39.27
N THR A 205 -25.02 11.51 40.35
CA THR A 205 -25.04 10.32 41.20
C THR A 205 -25.60 9.07 40.51
N GLY A 206 -26.51 9.22 39.54
CA GLY A 206 -27.09 8.10 38.79
C GLY A 206 -26.09 7.51 37.81
N ALA A 207 -25.48 8.37 36.99
CA ALA A 207 -24.44 8.02 36.03
C ALA A 207 -23.18 7.47 36.74
N ARG A 208 -22.80 8.05 37.89
CA ARG A 208 -21.72 7.52 38.73
C ARG A 208 -21.99 6.08 39.16
N THR A 209 -23.19 5.80 39.66
CA THR A 209 -23.56 4.46 40.16
C THR A 209 -23.58 3.44 39.03
N GLN A 210 -24.08 3.81 37.86
CA GLN A 210 -24.09 2.96 36.67
C GLN A 210 -22.67 2.69 36.16
N CYS A 211 -21.81 3.71 36.13
CA CYS A 211 -20.39 3.59 35.76
C CYS A 211 -19.64 2.60 36.67
N LEU A 212 -19.78 2.76 38.00
CA LEU A 212 -19.15 1.86 38.97
C LEU A 212 -19.67 0.42 38.86
N THR A 213 -20.97 0.24 38.67
CA THR A 213 -21.60 -1.09 38.52
C THR A 213 -21.14 -1.79 37.24
N ALA A 214 -21.06 -1.06 36.12
CA ALA A 214 -20.62 -1.59 34.84
C ALA A 214 -19.16 -2.06 34.86
N LEU A 215 -18.31 -1.35 35.60
CA LEU A 215 -16.89 -1.66 35.75
C LEU A 215 -16.59 -2.61 36.92
N ARG A 216 -17.61 -3.08 37.65
CA ARG A 216 -17.48 -3.92 38.86
C ARG A 216 -16.54 -3.34 39.93
N CYS A 217 -16.57 -2.01 40.05
CA CYS A 217 -15.90 -1.28 41.12
C CYS A 217 -16.71 -1.50 42.42
N ASN A 218 -16.17 -2.30 43.35
CA ASN A 218 -16.75 -2.51 44.69
C ASN A 218 -16.19 -1.51 45.71
#